data_AF-A0A961Q6S9-F1
#
_entry.id   AF-A0A961Q6S9-F1
#
_cell.length_a   1.000
_cell.length_b   1.000
_cell.length_c   1.000
_cell.angle_alpha   90.00
_cell.angle_beta   90.00
_cell.angle_gamma   90.00
#
_symmetry.space_group_name_H-M   'P 1'
#
loop_
_entity.id
_entity.type
_entity.pdbx_description
1 polymer ?
#
loop_
_entity_poly.entity_id
_entity_poly.type
_entity_poly.pdbx_seq_one_letter_code
_entity_poly.pdbx_strand_id
1 'polypeptide(L)'
;MMTLSLSFEPLLPPLWLALLLVPLAALALAGILTKRRGAGLRAGAIAAAALALANPVLLDEERDPVKSVVAIVVDRSQSQELGERTKQADAALEGLKARLARFDSFEVRVAEAGRGDTAGERVETRLFAALSALVSDVPPSRVAGAFLITDGQVHDVPEKLAATGFNAPLHALLTGEANEFDRRILFEQAPRFGIAGKPLQMTYKVLETGVTGETLDVEVRVNGELVSVERAPAGETMPLEITVPTGGRNIVELSIPRDPREITTTNNRAVAQVDGIRENLRVLLVSGEPHAGERTWRNLLKSDASVDLVHFTIL
;
A
#
# COMPACT_ATOMS: atom_id res chain seq x y z
N MET A 1 13.47 23.26 -30.18
CA MET A 1 12.94 23.54 -31.54
C MET A 1 13.06 25.03 -31.75
N MET A 2 13.77 25.48 -32.79
CA MET A 2 13.96 26.90 -33.07
C MET A 2 12.68 27.44 -33.73
N THR A 3 11.98 28.35 -33.06
CA THR A 3 10.83 29.06 -33.64
C THR A 3 11.22 30.51 -33.87
N LEU A 4 11.52 30.85 -35.12
CA LEU A 4 11.76 32.22 -35.51
C LEU A 4 10.41 32.95 -35.55
N SER A 5 10.22 33.97 -34.73
CA SER A 5 9.02 34.80 -34.76
C SER A 5 9.37 36.26 -35.08
N LEU A 6 8.54 36.89 -35.92
CA LEU A 6 8.66 38.32 -36.23
C LEU A 6 7.64 39.07 -35.36
N SER A 7 8.11 39.78 -34.34
CA SER A 7 7.28 40.66 -33.54
C SER A 7 7.47 42.11 -34.00
N PHE A 8 6.41 42.90 -33.93
CA PHE A 8 6.48 44.35 -34.11
C PHE A 8 6.35 44.98 -32.73
N GLU A 9 7.36 45.74 -32.31
CA GLU A 9 7.37 46.45 -31.03
C GLU A 9 7.44 47.96 -31.29
N PRO A 10 6.30 48.60 -31.63
CA PRO A 10 6.31 50.00 -32.04
C PRO A 10 6.84 50.90 -30.93
N LEU A 11 7.76 51.79 -31.29
CA LEU A 11 8.37 52.76 -30.36
C LEU A 11 7.36 53.78 -29.80
N LEU A 12 6.22 53.93 -30.47
CA LEU A 12 5.14 54.84 -30.11
C LEU A 12 3.83 54.06 -29.96
N PRO A 13 2.91 54.51 -29.08
CA PRO A 13 1.57 53.92 -29.01
C PRO A 13 0.89 53.92 -30.40
N PRO A 14 0.12 52.87 -30.74
CA PRO A 14 -0.41 52.67 -32.10
C PRO A 14 -1.21 53.86 -32.63
N LEU A 15 -1.93 54.56 -31.75
CA LEU A 15 -2.71 55.76 -32.08
C LEU A 15 -1.83 56.92 -32.56
N TRP A 16 -0.71 57.19 -31.88
CA TRP A 16 0.21 58.26 -32.27
C TRP A 16 0.96 57.93 -33.55
N LEU A 17 1.33 56.65 -33.70
CA LEU A 17 1.98 56.15 -34.91
C LEU A 17 1.05 56.25 -36.13
N ALA A 18 -0.24 55.91 -35.96
CA ALA A 18 -1.24 56.10 -37.00
C ALA A 18 -1.46 57.59 -37.33
N LEU A 19 -1.56 58.45 -36.30
CA LEU A 19 -1.76 59.89 -36.49
C LEU A 19 -0.59 60.57 -37.22
N LEU A 20 0.63 60.05 -37.05
CA LEU A 20 1.83 60.52 -37.76
C LEU A 20 1.93 59.95 -39.20
N LEU A 21 1.77 58.63 -39.35
CA LEU A 21 2.08 57.94 -40.62
C LEU A 21 0.95 58.02 -41.65
N VAL A 22 -0.33 58.05 -41.24
CA VAL A 22 -1.47 58.14 -42.16
C VAL A 22 -1.45 59.41 -43.02
N PRO A 23 -1.28 60.64 -42.47
CA PRO A 23 -1.20 61.85 -43.30
C PRO A 23 0.04 61.87 -44.19
N LEU A 24 1.18 61.36 -43.71
CA LEU A 24 2.40 61.24 -44.51
C LEU A 24 2.22 60.27 -45.69
N ALA A 25 1.57 59.13 -45.46
CA ALA A 25 1.23 58.17 -46.51
C ALA A 25 0.26 58.76 -47.54
N ALA A 26 -0.74 59.53 -47.11
CA ALA A 26 -1.67 60.21 -48.00
C ALA A 26 -0.97 61.26 -48.89
N LEU A 27 -0.03 62.04 -48.32
CA LEU A 27 0.79 62.99 -49.06
C LEU A 27 1.74 62.30 -50.06
N ALA A 28 2.33 61.16 -49.67
CA ALA A 28 3.17 60.36 -50.55
C ALA A 28 2.37 59.82 -51.74
N LEU A 29 1.19 59.26 -51.48
CA LEU A 29 0.29 58.73 -52.51
C LEU A 29 -0.20 59.82 -53.46
N ALA A 30 -0.63 60.97 -52.95
CA ALA A 30 -1.01 62.13 -53.76
C ALA A 30 0.15 62.63 -54.63
N GLY A 31 1.38 62.63 -54.11
CA GLY A 31 2.59 62.99 -54.85
C GLY A 31 2.90 62.03 -56.00
N ILE A 32 2.69 60.72 -55.79
CA ILE A 32 2.85 59.68 -56.83
C ILE A 32 1.77 59.84 -57.91
N LEU A 33 0.50 59.99 -57.51
CA LEU A 33 -0.63 60.15 -58.43
C LEU A 33 -0.52 61.42 -59.28
N THR A 34 -0.02 62.52 -58.71
CA THR A 34 0.22 63.78 -59.42
C THR A 34 1.55 63.81 -60.18
N LYS A 35 2.29 62.68 -60.25
CA LYS A 35 3.58 62.52 -60.95
C LYS A 35 4.60 63.60 -60.63
N ARG A 36 4.65 64.06 -59.37
CA ARG A 36 5.61 65.08 -58.96
C ARG A 36 7.03 64.52 -59.00
N ARG A 37 7.98 65.32 -59.49
CA ARG A 37 9.40 64.97 -59.49
C ARG A 37 9.85 64.67 -58.04
N GLY A 38 10.48 63.52 -57.82
CA GLY A 38 10.95 63.08 -56.50
C GLY A 38 9.89 62.42 -55.60
N ALA A 39 8.67 62.18 -56.09
CA ALA A 39 7.62 61.52 -55.29
C ALA A 39 8.02 60.10 -54.83
N GLY A 40 8.70 59.32 -55.68
CA GLY A 40 9.19 57.98 -55.32
C GLY A 40 10.21 58.00 -54.17
N LEU A 41 11.13 58.96 -54.17
CA LEU A 41 12.11 59.12 -53.08
C LEU A 41 11.44 59.47 -51.75
N ARG A 42 10.43 60.35 -51.77
CA ARG A 42 9.66 60.72 -50.57
C ARG A 42 8.86 59.55 -50.02
N ALA A 43 8.23 58.77 -50.90
CA ALA A 43 7.52 57.55 -50.50
C ALA A 43 8.47 56.52 -49.89
N GLY A 44 9.66 56.32 -50.47
CA GLY A 44 10.70 55.46 -49.91
C GLY A 44 11.18 55.91 -48.53
N ALA A 45 11.39 57.22 -48.33
CA ALA A 45 11.79 57.77 -47.03
C ALA A 45 10.70 57.58 -45.96
N ILE A 46 9.43 57.79 -46.32
CA ILE A 46 8.29 57.58 -45.40
C ILE A 46 8.15 56.09 -45.06
N ALA A 47 8.33 55.19 -46.04
CA ALA A 47 8.31 53.75 -45.81
C ALA A 47 9.47 53.29 -44.89
N ALA A 48 10.68 53.83 -45.09
CA ALA A 48 11.82 53.55 -44.22
C ALA A 48 11.59 54.06 -42.79
N ALA A 49 11.03 55.27 -42.63
CA ALA A 49 10.67 55.80 -41.33
C ALA A 49 9.55 54.99 -40.65
N ALA A 50 8.55 54.55 -41.42
CA ALA A 50 7.48 53.69 -40.93
C ALA A 50 8.02 52.34 -40.44
N LEU A 51 8.93 51.71 -41.19
CA LEU A 51 9.59 50.46 -40.78
C LEU A 51 10.46 50.66 -39.53
N ALA A 52 11.20 51.77 -39.45
CA ALA A 52 11.99 52.10 -38.26
C ALA A 52 11.12 52.31 -37.01
N LEU A 53 9.96 52.98 -37.15
CA LEU A 53 9.02 53.22 -36.06
C LEU A 53 8.22 51.97 -35.66
N ALA A 54 7.91 51.10 -36.63
CA ALA A 54 7.27 49.81 -36.40
C ALA A 54 8.22 48.82 -35.70
N ASN A 55 9.54 49.05 -35.80
CA ASN A 55 10.59 48.32 -35.09
C ASN A 55 10.39 46.80 -35.12
N PRO A 56 10.54 46.16 -36.30
CA PRO A 56 10.43 44.71 -36.41
C PRO A 56 11.60 44.04 -35.68
N VAL A 57 11.28 43.22 -34.70
CA VAL A 57 12.26 42.44 -33.94
C VAL A 57 12.15 40.98 -34.35
N LEU A 58 13.29 40.39 -34.69
CA LEU A 58 13.41 38.94 -34.87
C LEU A 58 13.70 38.34 -33.50
N LEU A 59 12.71 37.66 -32.94
CA LEU A 59 12.86 36.94 -31.69
C LEU A 59 13.19 35.48 -32.00
N ASP A 60 14.38 35.08 -31.58
CA ASP A 60 14.80 33.68 -31.55
C ASP A 60 14.53 33.14 -30.14
N GLU A 61 13.50 32.31 -30.01
CA GLU A 61 13.09 31.73 -28.72
C GLU A 61 13.64 30.32 -28.59
N GLU A 62 14.69 30.17 -27.77
CA GLU A 62 15.25 28.86 -27.42
C GLU A 62 14.44 28.26 -26.26
N ARG A 63 13.62 27.25 -26.57
CA ARG A 63 12.84 26.51 -25.57
C ARG A 63 13.47 25.15 -25.29
N ASP A 64 13.89 24.95 -24.05
CA ASP A 64 14.27 23.65 -23.53
C ASP A 64 13.03 22.91 -22.98
N PRO A 65 12.57 21.83 -23.60
CA PRO A 65 11.47 21.05 -23.08
C PRO A 65 11.92 20.32 -21.82
N VAL A 66 11.29 20.63 -20.69
CA VAL A 66 11.54 19.93 -19.43
C VAL A 66 10.88 18.55 -19.48
N LYS A 67 11.63 17.51 -19.11
CA LYS A 67 11.11 16.13 -19.09
C LYS A 67 10.03 15.96 -18.03
N SER A 68 8.98 15.23 -18.38
CA SER A 68 7.93 14.82 -17.47
C SER A 68 8.36 13.56 -16.72
N VAL A 69 8.03 13.46 -15.44
CA VAL A 69 8.44 12.35 -14.58
C VAL A 69 7.37 11.27 -14.59
N VAL A 70 7.77 10.02 -14.79
CA VAL A 70 6.94 8.83 -14.63
C VAL A 70 7.47 8.02 -13.47
N ALA A 71 6.63 7.79 -12.48
CA ALA A 71 6.97 6.99 -11.31
C ALA A 71 6.67 5.51 -11.56
N ILE A 72 7.56 4.62 -11.15
CA ILE A 72 7.30 3.18 -11.08
C ILE A 72 7.61 2.73 -9.66
N VAL A 73 6.62 2.17 -8.97
CA VAL A 73 6.81 1.59 -7.64
C VAL A 73 6.64 0.08 -7.74
N VAL A 74 7.64 -0.66 -7.30
CA VAL A 74 7.64 -2.12 -7.31
C VAL A 74 7.50 -2.64 -5.90
N ASP A 75 6.48 -3.44 -5.68
CA ASP A 75 6.27 -4.17 -4.44
C ASP A 75 7.25 -5.33 -4.33
N ARG A 76 8.00 -5.37 -3.23
CA ARG A 76 9.00 -6.37 -2.84
C ARG A 76 8.68 -6.96 -1.47
N SER A 77 7.40 -6.93 -1.07
CA SER A 77 6.92 -7.57 0.15
C SER A 77 7.06 -9.10 0.08
N GLN A 78 6.98 -9.77 1.23
CA GLN A 78 7.12 -11.23 1.31
C GLN A 78 6.06 -11.97 0.48
N SER A 79 4.87 -11.39 0.28
CA SER A 79 3.83 -12.00 -0.57
C SER A 79 4.19 -12.02 -2.05
N GLN A 80 5.16 -11.20 -2.48
CA GLN A 80 5.72 -11.22 -3.84
C GLN A 80 6.75 -12.32 -4.06
N GLU A 81 7.27 -12.93 -3.00
CA GLU A 81 8.17 -14.09 -3.09
C GLU A 81 7.42 -15.40 -3.39
N LEU A 82 6.08 -15.37 -3.36
CA LEU A 82 5.25 -16.53 -3.65
C LEU A 82 5.20 -16.84 -5.15
N GLY A 83 5.53 -18.08 -5.50
CA GLY A 83 5.47 -18.58 -6.88
C GLY A 83 6.39 -17.80 -7.83
N GLU A 84 5.83 -17.35 -8.95
CA GLU A 84 6.57 -16.64 -10.01
C GLU A 84 6.38 -15.12 -9.95
N ARG A 85 5.72 -14.59 -8.92
CA ARG A 85 5.30 -13.18 -8.83
C ARG A 85 6.49 -12.21 -8.88
N THR A 86 7.59 -12.51 -8.19
CA THR A 86 8.82 -11.71 -8.28
C THR A 86 9.35 -11.61 -9.72
N LYS A 87 9.37 -12.74 -10.46
CA LYS A 87 9.84 -12.73 -11.86
C LYS A 87 8.89 -11.96 -12.77
N GLN A 88 7.58 -12.06 -12.53
CA GLN A 88 6.58 -11.25 -13.23
C GLN A 88 6.76 -9.76 -12.95
N ALA A 89 7.02 -9.38 -11.70
CA ALA A 89 7.27 -8.00 -11.30
C ALA A 89 8.52 -7.44 -12.00
N ASP A 90 9.62 -8.20 -12.02
CA ASP A 90 10.86 -7.84 -12.70
C ASP A 90 10.67 -7.70 -14.22
N ALA A 91 9.97 -8.65 -14.84
CA ALA A 91 9.66 -8.60 -16.26
C ALA A 91 8.75 -7.41 -16.61
N ALA A 92 7.79 -7.08 -15.76
CA ALA A 92 6.92 -5.92 -15.91
C ALA A 92 7.71 -4.61 -15.76
N LEU A 93 8.60 -4.52 -14.77
CA LEU A 93 9.48 -3.37 -14.55
C LEU A 93 10.37 -3.11 -15.78
N GLU A 94 11.08 -4.12 -16.25
CA GLU A 94 11.97 -4.00 -17.41
C GLU A 94 11.18 -3.72 -18.69
N GLY A 95 10.01 -4.34 -18.86
CA GLY A 95 9.10 -4.05 -19.97
C GLY A 95 8.58 -2.61 -19.97
N LEU A 96 8.28 -2.04 -18.80
CA LEU A 96 7.88 -0.63 -18.65
C LEU A 96 9.05 0.30 -18.95
N LYS A 97 10.23 0.06 -18.37
CA LYS A 97 11.44 0.85 -18.65
C LYS A 97 11.75 0.88 -20.14
N ALA A 98 11.73 -0.28 -20.81
CA ALA A 98 12.02 -0.37 -22.24
C ALA A 98 10.99 0.35 -23.13
N ARG A 99 9.71 0.40 -22.72
CA ARG A 99 8.67 1.14 -23.44
C ARG A 99 8.78 2.65 -23.20
N LEU A 100 9.02 3.07 -21.97
CA LEU A 100 9.16 4.48 -21.60
C LEU A 100 10.45 5.09 -22.16
N ALA A 101 11.54 4.31 -22.24
CA ALA A 101 12.80 4.74 -22.84
C ALA A 101 12.70 5.09 -24.34
N ARG A 102 11.61 4.71 -25.02
CA ARG A 102 11.35 5.11 -26.43
C ARG A 102 10.92 6.58 -26.55
N PHE A 103 10.63 7.24 -25.43
CA PHE A 103 10.16 8.61 -25.38
C PHE A 103 11.16 9.46 -24.59
N ASP A 104 11.93 10.29 -25.29
CA ASP A 104 12.92 11.18 -24.67
C ASP A 104 12.32 12.25 -23.74
N SER A 105 11.00 12.47 -23.84
CA SER A 105 10.23 13.40 -23.02
C SER A 105 10.00 12.91 -21.59
N PHE A 106 10.28 11.64 -21.27
CA PHE A 106 10.05 11.07 -19.94
C PHE A 106 11.34 10.84 -19.14
N GLU A 107 11.29 11.19 -17.86
CA GLU A 107 12.25 10.80 -16.84
C GLU A 107 11.60 9.70 -15.99
N VAL A 108 12.11 8.47 -16.08
CA VAL A 108 11.58 7.33 -15.33
C VAL A 108 12.29 7.24 -13.98
N ARG A 109 11.52 7.28 -12.90
CA ARG A 109 12.01 7.07 -11.54
C ARG A 109 11.41 5.81 -10.96
N VAL A 110 12.25 4.99 -10.33
CA VAL A 110 11.85 3.69 -9.77
C VAL A 110 12.08 3.67 -8.27
N ALA A 111 11.09 3.23 -7.51
CA ALA A 111 11.23 2.88 -6.10
C ALA A 111 10.81 1.43 -5.86
N GLU A 112 11.46 0.78 -4.91
CA GLU A 112 11.04 -0.50 -4.38
C GLU A 112 10.44 -0.28 -2.98
N ALA A 113 9.34 -0.96 -2.69
CA ALA A 113 8.61 -0.86 -1.43
C ALA A 113 8.36 -2.25 -0.83
N GLY A 114 8.08 -2.34 0.47
CA GLY A 114 7.76 -3.63 1.12
C GLY A 114 8.95 -4.43 1.66
N ARG A 115 10.19 -4.02 1.39
CA ARG A 115 11.37 -4.45 2.18
C ARG A 115 11.44 -3.61 3.45
N GLY A 116 11.06 -4.18 4.58
CA GLY A 116 11.29 -3.54 5.88
C GLY A 116 12.78 -3.56 6.23
N ASP A 117 13.44 -2.40 6.16
CA ASP A 117 14.86 -2.27 6.55
C ASP A 117 15.08 -2.32 8.08
N THR A 118 14.00 -2.26 8.86
CA THR A 118 14.04 -2.21 10.33
C THR A 118 13.43 -3.47 10.95
N ALA A 119 14.28 -4.30 11.55
CA ALA A 119 13.87 -5.45 12.35
C ALA A 119 12.99 -4.99 13.54
N GLY A 120 11.67 -5.11 13.42
CA GLY A 120 10.75 -4.90 14.54
C GLY A 120 9.43 -4.19 14.22
N GLU A 121 9.28 -3.52 13.08
CA GLU A 121 7.98 -2.98 12.64
C GLU A 121 7.18 -4.04 11.86
N ARG A 122 5.85 -4.01 11.98
CA ARG A 122 4.97 -4.85 11.16
C ARG A 122 5.34 -4.63 9.70
N VAL A 123 5.59 -5.71 8.97
CA VAL A 123 5.89 -5.65 7.53
C VAL A 123 4.62 -5.19 6.83
N GLU A 124 4.52 -3.88 6.59
CA GLU A 124 3.41 -3.25 5.89
C GLU A 124 3.85 -2.86 4.47
N THR A 125 3.05 -3.23 3.49
CA THR A 125 3.27 -2.82 2.09
C THR A 125 2.76 -1.39 1.89
N ARG A 126 3.66 -0.42 2.05
CA ARG A 126 3.36 1.02 1.90
C ARG A 126 3.78 1.56 0.52
N LEU A 127 2.94 1.34 -0.51
CA LEU A 127 3.25 1.74 -1.88
C LEU A 127 3.01 3.22 -2.15
N PHE A 128 1.99 3.82 -1.53
CA PHE A 128 1.66 5.22 -1.72
C PHE A 128 2.64 6.14 -1.01
N ALA A 129 3.18 5.72 0.14
CA ALA A 129 4.28 6.41 0.80
C ALA A 129 5.54 6.43 -0.09
N ALA A 130 5.90 5.30 -0.68
CA ALA A 130 7.03 5.22 -1.62
C ALA A 130 6.79 6.07 -2.89
N LEU A 131 5.57 6.05 -3.43
CA LEU A 131 5.17 6.91 -4.54
C LEU A 131 5.31 8.40 -4.19
N SER A 132 4.79 8.81 -3.03
CA SER A 132 4.83 10.20 -2.57
C SER A 132 6.27 10.68 -2.37
N ALA A 133 7.13 9.85 -1.78
CA ALA A 133 8.55 10.15 -1.62
C ALA A 133 9.25 10.36 -2.97
N LEU A 134 8.96 9.52 -3.96
CA LEU A 134 9.60 9.54 -5.28
C LEU A 134 9.24 10.75 -6.14
N VAL A 135 8.08 11.36 -5.91
CA VAL A 135 7.62 12.58 -6.60
C VAL A 135 7.69 13.84 -5.73
N SER A 136 8.22 13.75 -4.50
CA SER A 136 8.20 14.85 -3.52
C SER A 136 8.99 16.10 -3.96
N ASP A 137 10.05 15.91 -4.75
CA ASP A 137 10.90 16.95 -5.34
C ASP A 137 10.43 17.39 -6.74
N VAL A 138 9.33 16.81 -7.25
CA VAL A 138 8.83 17.06 -8.60
C VAL A 138 7.61 17.97 -8.56
N PRO A 139 7.61 19.10 -9.29
CA PRO A 139 6.41 19.93 -9.43
C PRO A 139 5.21 19.12 -9.95
N PRO A 140 3.98 19.30 -9.42
CA PRO A 140 2.82 18.52 -9.84
C PRO A 140 2.53 18.56 -11.36
N SER A 141 2.85 19.68 -12.03
CA SER A 141 2.69 19.83 -13.48
C SER A 141 3.66 18.98 -14.31
N ARG A 142 4.75 18.48 -13.73
CA ARG A 142 5.73 17.60 -14.38
C ARG A 142 5.45 16.13 -14.17
N VAL A 143 4.56 15.75 -13.25
CA VAL A 143 4.22 14.35 -13.01
C VAL A 143 3.30 13.86 -14.12
N ALA A 144 3.82 13.00 -14.99
CA ALA A 144 3.08 12.45 -16.14
C ALA A 144 2.18 11.28 -15.76
N GLY A 145 2.53 10.51 -14.72
CA GLY A 145 1.78 9.36 -14.26
C GLY A 145 2.59 8.44 -13.37
N ALA A 146 1.95 7.39 -12.85
CA ALA A 146 2.59 6.38 -12.03
C ALA A 146 2.12 4.96 -12.37
N PHE A 147 3.04 4.00 -12.26
CA PHE A 147 2.78 2.58 -12.34
C PHE A 147 3.10 1.92 -11.00
N LEU A 148 2.15 1.16 -10.45
CA LEU A 148 2.36 0.33 -9.27
C LEU A 148 2.40 -1.14 -9.73
N ILE A 149 3.43 -1.87 -9.34
CA ILE A 149 3.55 -3.31 -9.60
C ILE A 149 3.37 -4.03 -8.26
N THR A 150 2.25 -4.72 -8.06
CA THR A 150 1.85 -5.30 -6.75
C THR A 150 0.96 -6.52 -6.94
N ASP A 151 0.83 -7.36 -5.92
CA ASP A 151 -0.18 -8.43 -5.85
C ASP A 151 -1.56 -7.93 -5.40
N GLY A 152 -1.68 -6.62 -5.13
CA GLY A 152 -2.93 -5.96 -4.75
C GLY A 152 -3.13 -5.81 -3.24
N GLN A 153 -2.23 -6.34 -2.40
CA GLN A 153 -2.32 -6.23 -0.94
C GLN A 153 -1.55 -5.01 -0.42
N VAL A 154 -2.16 -3.83 -0.59
CA VAL A 154 -1.57 -2.54 -0.20
C VAL A 154 -2.20 -2.02 1.08
N HIS A 155 -1.37 -1.60 2.03
CA HIS A 155 -1.83 -1.21 3.38
C HIS A 155 -2.07 0.30 3.56
N ASP A 156 -1.62 1.11 2.60
CA ASP A 156 -1.66 2.57 2.66
C ASP A 156 -2.48 3.20 1.53
N VAL A 157 -3.48 2.47 1.01
CA VAL A 157 -4.38 2.99 -0.04
C VAL A 157 -5.15 4.20 0.52
N PRO A 158 -4.99 5.40 -0.05
CA PRO A 158 -5.70 6.58 0.41
C PRO A 158 -7.18 6.52 0.01
N GLU A 159 -8.08 7.00 0.88
CA GLU A 159 -9.51 7.11 0.56
C GLU A 159 -9.79 8.01 -0.66
N LYS A 160 -8.93 9.00 -0.88
CA LYS A 160 -8.98 9.91 -2.03
C LYS A 160 -7.58 10.16 -2.56
N LEU A 161 -7.33 9.78 -3.81
CA LEU A 161 -6.04 9.99 -4.47
C LEU A 161 -5.65 11.48 -4.50
N ALA A 162 -6.62 12.38 -4.71
CA ALA A 162 -6.40 13.82 -4.71
C ALA A 162 -5.84 14.37 -3.37
N ALA A 163 -6.09 13.69 -2.24
CA ALA A 163 -5.56 14.10 -0.95
C ALA A 163 -4.05 13.85 -0.81
N THR A 164 -3.46 13.04 -1.68
CA THR A 164 -2.00 12.76 -1.72
C THR A 164 -1.20 13.79 -2.51
N GLY A 165 -1.87 14.78 -3.12
CA GLY A 165 -1.24 15.75 -4.03
C GLY A 165 -0.85 15.17 -5.39
N PHE A 166 -1.15 13.89 -5.64
CA PHE A 166 -0.93 13.24 -6.93
C PHE A 166 -2.11 13.50 -7.88
N ASN A 167 -1.87 14.27 -8.94
CA ASN A 167 -2.88 14.67 -9.92
C ASN A 167 -2.56 14.15 -11.34
N ALA A 168 -2.13 12.89 -11.42
CA ALA A 168 -1.79 12.23 -12.68
C ALA A 168 -2.45 10.84 -12.78
N PRO A 169 -2.48 10.21 -13.97
CA PRO A 169 -2.96 8.85 -14.13
C PRO A 169 -2.15 7.87 -13.28
N LEU A 170 -2.85 6.98 -12.56
CA LEU A 170 -2.27 5.89 -11.78
C LEU A 170 -2.70 4.56 -12.41
N HIS A 171 -1.72 3.72 -12.73
CA HIS A 171 -1.95 2.39 -13.30
C HIS A 171 -1.39 1.33 -12.35
N ALA A 172 -2.15 0.26 -12.12
CA ALA A 172 -1.68 -0.89 -11.34
C ALA A 172 -1.47 -2.08 -12.28
N LEU A 173 -0.30 -2.72 -12.17
CA LEU A 173 0.02 -4.00 -12.79
C LEU A 173 0.00 -5.06 -11.69
N LEU A 174 -0.97 -5.96 -11.79
CA LEU A 174 -1.16 -7.03 -10.83
C LEU A 174 -0.28 -8.22 -11.17
N THR A 175 0.50 -8.68 -10.21
CA THR A 175 1.26 -9.94 -10.28
C THR A 175 0.45 -11.08 -9.68
N GLY A 176 0.64 -12.29 -10.21
CA GLY A 176 -0.14 -13.47 -9.86
C GLY A 176 -1.06 -13.93 -10.98
N GLU A 177 -1.96 -14.85 -10.66
CA GLU A 177 -2.95 -15.40 -11.60
C GLU A 177 -4.38 -15.06 -11.19
N ALA A 178 -5.28 -14.89 -12.17
CA ALA A 178 -6.67 -14.48 -11.91
C ALA A 178 -7.50 -15.50 -11.10
N ASN A 179 -7.12 -16.77 -11.14
CA ASN A 179 -7.81 -17.88 -10.46
C ASN A 179 -6.92 -18.52 -9.40
N GLU A 180 -6.13 -17.71 -8.71
CA GLU A 180 -5.30 -18.17 -7.59
C GLU A 180 -6.16 -18.79 -6.49
N PHE A 181 -5.73 -19.98 -6.06
CA PHE A 181 -6.37 -20.72 -4.99
C PHE A 181 -5.46 -20.72 -3.77
N ASP A 182 -6.02 -20.35 -2.62
CA ASP A 182 -5.30 -20.40 -1.34
C ASP A 182 -6.27 -20.78 -0.22
N ARG A 183 -5.80 -21.64 0.67
CA ARG A 183 -6.53 -22.01 1.89
C ARG A 183 -5.85 -21.37 3.09
N ARG A 184 -6.67 -20.91 4.02
CA ARG A 184 -6.17 -20.33 5.27
C ARG A 184 -7.02 -20.78 6.44
N ILE A 185 -6.36 -21.27 7.49
CA ILE A 185 -7.01 -21.50 8.78
C ILE A 185 -6.57 -20.44 9.78
N LEU A 186 -7.51 -19.96 10.60
CA LEU A 186 -7.23 -18.99 11.67
C LEU A 186 -8.14 -19.21 12.87
N PHE A 187 -7.65 -18.84 14.05
CA PHE A 187 -8.48 -18.75 15.24
C PHE A 187 -9.24 -17.41 15.24
N GLU A 188 -10.56 -17.45 15.36
CA GLU A 188 -11.38 -16.25 15.58
C GLU A 188 -11.40 -15.89 17.07
N GLN A 189 -11.54 -16.90 17.94
CA GLN A 189 -11.47 -16.74 19.38
C GLN A 189 -10.59 -17.82 19.99
N ALA A 190 -9.43 -17.40 20.51
CA ALA A 190 -8.50 -18.24 21.25
C ALA A 190 -8.22 -17.60 22.62
N PRO A 191 -8.88 -18.04 23.70
CA PRO A 191 -8.60 -17.55 25.04
C PRO A 191 -7.14 -17.82 25.43
N ARG A 192 -6.49 -16.83 26.04
CA ARG A 192 -5.08 -16.96 26.48
C ARG A 192 -4.90 -17.83 27.72
N PHE A 193 -5.97 -18.05 28.48
CA PHE A 193 -5.96 -18.82 29.73
C PHE A 193 -7.05 -19.87 29.72
N GLY A 194 -6.74 -21.04 30.27
CA GLY A 194 -7.69 -22.12 30.50
C GLY A 194 -7.43 -22.80 31.85
N ILE A 195 -8.39 -23.57 32.35
CA ILE A 195 -8.18 -24.37 33.56
C ILE A 195 -7.64 -25.74 33.15
N ALA A 196 -6.53 -26.17 33.74
CA ALA A 196 -5.95 -27.48 33.47
C ALA A 196 -6.95 -28.60 33.79
N GLY A 197 -7.11 -29.55 32.87
CA GLY A 197 -8.05 -30.67 32.95
C GLY A 197 -9.51 -30.32 32.67
N LYS A 198 -9.84 -29.06 32.37
CA LYS A 198 -11.20 -28.65 31.99
C LYS A 198 -11.31 -28.35 30.49
N PRO A 199 -12.51 -28.50 29.91
CA PRO A 199 -12.77 -28.09 28.54
C PRO A 199 -12.67 -26.58 28.40
N LEU A 200 -12.01 -26.14 27.33
CA LEU A 200 -11.87 -24.76 26.91
C LEU A 200 -12.51 -24.60 25.53
N GLN A 201 -13.45 -23.65 25.45
CA GLN A 201 -14.12 -23.29 24.20
C GLN A 201 -13.26 -22.30 23.41
N MET A 202 -13.08 -22.59 22.13
CA MET A 202 -12.40 -21.78 21.14
C MET A 202 -13.25 -21.72 19.87
N THR A 203 -12.95 -20.80 18.97
CA THR A 203 -13.52 -20.80 17.63
C THR A 203 -12.43 -20.60 16.59
N TYR A 204 -12.60 -21.28 15.46
CA TYR A 204 -11.71 -21.15 14.31
C TYR A 204 -12.53 -21.03 13.04
N LYS A 205 -11.86 -20.60 11.98
CA LYS A 205 -12.45 -20.43 10.66
C LYS A 205 -11.47 -20.88 9.60
N VAL A 206 -11.97 -21.66 8.64
CA VAL A 206 -11.26 -22.00 7.41
C VAL A 206 -11.75 -21.08 6.31
N LEU A 207 -10.83 -20.45 5.61
CA LEU A 207 -11.09 -19.56 4.49
C LEU A 207 -10.50 -20.20 3.23
N GLU A 208 -11.27 -20.19 2.15
CA GLU A 208 -10.81 -20.54 0.81
C GLU A 208 -10.97 -19.33 -0.09
N THR A 209 -9.95 -19.06 -0.90
CA THR A 209 -10.00 -18.04 -1.95
C THR A 209 -10.12 -18.74 -3.29
N GLY A 210 -11.09 -18.35 -4.12
CA GLY A 210 -11.26 -18.87 -5.49
C GLY A 210 -12.18 -20.08 -5.64
N VAL A 211 -12.56 -20.76 -4.55
CA VAL A 211 -13.60 -21.82 -4.52
C VAL A 211 -14.43 -21.66 -3.24
N THR A 212 -15.70 -22.03 -3.29
CA THR A 212 -16.58 -22.02 -2.11
C THR A 212 -17.23 -23.38 -1.92
N GLY A 213 -17.20 -23.89 -0.68
CA GLY A 213 -18.09 -24.98 -0.24
C GLY A 213 -17.42 -26.34 -0.07
N GLU A 214 -16.10 -26.42 -0.01
CA GLU A 214 -15.44 -27.66 0.40
C GLU A 214 -15.49 -27.81 1.93
N THR A 215 -15.79 -29.02 2.39
CA THR A 215 -15.64 -29.38 3.80
C THR A 215 -14.27 -30.01 3.97
N LEU A 216 -13.48 -29.45 4.88
CA LEU A 216 -12.08 -29.84 5.08
C LEU A 216 -11.91 -30.53 6.42
N ASP A 217 -11.06 -31.55 6.44
CA ASP A 217 -10.60 -32.18 7.67
C ASP A 217 -9.55 -31.29 8.33
N VAL A 218 -9.85 -30.83 9.54
CA VAL A 218 -8.98 -29.98 10.36
C VAL A 218 -8.39 -30.85 11.45
N GLU A 219 -7.10 -31.14 11.36
CA GLU A 219 -6.37 -31.81 12.42
C GLU A 219 -6.13 -30.84 13.58
N VAL A 220 -6.57 -31.22 14.78
CA VAL A 220 -6.36 -30.47 16.02
C VAL A 220 -5.31 -31.16 16.85
N ARG A 221 -4.18 -30.47 17.08
CA ARG A 221 -3.08 -30.98 17.89
C ARG A 221 -2.89 -30.12 19.13
N VAL A 222 -2.69 -30.75 20.28
CA VAL A 222 -2.35 -30.07 21.53
C VAL A 222 -0.99 -30.57 21.98
N ASN A 223 -0.03 -29.66 22.12
CA ASN A 223 1.37 -29.97 22.44
C ASN A 223 2.01 -31.01 21.49
N GLY A 224 1.58 -31.02 20.22
CA GLY A 224 2.08 -31.93 19.17
C GLY A 224 1.33 -33.26 19.06
N GLU A 225 0.49 -33.62 20.02
CA GLU A 225 -0.35 -34.81 19.98
C GLU A 225 -1.66 -34.54 19.26
N LEU A 226 -2.07 -35.43 18.36
CA LEU A 226 -3.35 -35.32 17.64
C LEU A 226 -4.49 -35.66 18.60
N VAL A 227 -5.36 -34.69 18.85
CA VAL A 227 -6.48 -34.81 19.80
C VAL A 227 -7.79 -35.13 19.07
N SER A 228 -8.07 -34.42 17.98
CA SER A 228 -9.25 -34.66 17.14
C SER A 228 -9.01 -34.28 15.69
N VAL A 229 -9.93 -34.74 14.82
CA VAL A 229 -10.05 -34.29 13.44
C VAL A 229 -11.47 -33.78 13.26
N GLU A 230 -11.60 -32.49 13.05
CA GLU A 230 -12.90 -31.82 12.88
C GLU A 230 -13.21 -31.63 11.40
N ARG A 231 -14.49 -31.64 11.03
CA ARG A 231 -14.92 -31.30 9.67
C ARG A 231 -15.46 -29.88 9.63
N ALA A 232 -14.78 -29.01 8.91
CA ALA A 232 -15.12 -27.59 8.82
C ALA A 232 -15.50 -27.20 7.38
N PRO A 233 -16.71 -26.71 7.12
CA PRO A 233 -17.02 -26.05 5.86
C PRO A 233 -16.25 -24.72 5.76
N ALA A 234 -15.68 -24.46 4.59
CA ALA A 234 -15.01 -23.18 4.32
C ALA A 234 -15.98 -21.99 4.44
N GLY A 235 -15.54 -20.93 5.11
CA GLY A 235 -16.26 -19.67 5.27
C GLY A 235 -17.14 -19.59 6.53
N GLU A 236 -17.31 -20.69 7.27
CA GLU A 236 -18.10 -20.73 8.50
C GLU A 236 -17.23 -20.74 9.76
N THR A 237 -17.74 -20.14 10.83
CA THR A 237 -17.12 -20.16 12.16
C THR A 237 -17.45 -21.48 12.84
N MET A 238 -16.41 -22.25 13.18
CA MET A 238 -16.55 -23.56 13.80
C MET A 238 -16.18 -23.48 15.29
N PRO A 239 -17.02 -24.04 16.19
CA PRO A 239 -16.65 -24.22 17.57
C PRO A 239 -15.58 -25.31 17.71
N LEU A 240 -14.68 -25.12 18.66
CA LEU A 240 -13.65 -26.08 19.02
C LEU A 240 -13.56 -26.18 20.53
N GLU A 241 -13.77 -27.39 21.05
CA GLU A 241 -13.57 -27.69 22.46
C GLU A 241 -12.30 -28.50 22.63
N ILE A 242 -11.34 -27.97 23.41
CA ILE A 242 -10.12 -28.69 23.77
C ILE A 242 -10.01 -28.84 25.28
N THR A 243 -9.43 -29.94 25.75
CA THR A 243 -9.07 -30.07 27.17
C THR A 243 -7.63 -29.63 27.36
N VAL A 244 -7.39 -28.66 28.25
CA VAL A 244 -6.04 -28.16 28.54
C VAL A 244 -5.28 -29.21 29.37
N PRO A 245 -4.23 -29.86 28.85
CA PRO A 245 -3.67 -31.04 29.50
C PRO A 245 -2.82 -30.71 30.74
N THR A 246 -2.12 -29.58 30.75
CA THR A 246 -1.19 -29.23 31.83
C THR A 246 -1.35 -27.78 32.29
N GLY A 247 -0.94 -27.51 33.52
CA GLY A 247 -0.73 -26.14 33.99
C GLY A 247 0.55 -25.56 33.39
N GLY A 248 0.51 -24.30 32.96
CA GLY A 248 1.55 -23.63 32.19
C GLY A 248 1.21 -23.55 30.70
N ARG A 249 2.21 -23.30 29.85
CA ARG A 249 2.01 -23.04 28.43
C ARG A 249 1.62 -24.29 27.65
N ASN A 250 0.45 -24.26 27.01
CA ASN A 250 -0.01 -25.27 26.06
C ASN A 250 -0.10 -24.66 24.66
N ILE A 251 0.26 -25.43 23.64
CA ILE A 251 0.23 -25.01 22.23
C ILE A 251 -0.88 -25.79 21.55
N VAL A 252 -1.83 -25.06 20.96
CA VAL A 252 -2.92 -25.61 20.16
C VAL A 252 -2.61 -25.30 18.70
N GLU A 253 -2.46 -26.34 17.90
CA GLU A 253 -2.20 -26.24 16.47
C GLU A 253 -3.40 -26.79 15.70
N LEU A 254 -3.89 -26.03 14.74
CA LEU A 254 -4.85 -26.48 13.74
C LEU A 254 -4.13 -26.59 12.41
N SER A 255 -4.35 -27.69 11.69
CA SER A 255 -3.82 -27.84 10.34
C SER A 255 -4.84 -28.43 9.38
N ILE A 256 -4.84 -27.94 8.14
CA ILE A 256 -5.68 -28.44 7.04
C ILE A 256 -4.82 -29.13 5.97
N PRO A 257 -5.39 -30.11 5.24
CA PRO A 257 -4.68 -30.81 4.18
C PRO A 257 -4.30 -29.86 3.05
N ARG A 258 -3.10 -30.09 2.51
CA ARG A 258 -2.60 -29.36 1.34
C ARG A 258 -3.38 -29.73 0.08
N ASP A 259 -3.87 -28.74 -0.65
CA ASP A 259 -4.24 -28.88 -2.06
C ASP A 259 -3.04 -28.60 -2.97
N PRO A 260 -2.79 -29.38 -4.04
CA PRO A 260 -1.73 -29.11 -5.00
C PRO A 260 -1.85 -27.76 -5.73
N ARG A 261 -3.05 -27.18 -5.79
CA ARG A 261 -3.33 -25.88 -6.43
C ARG A 261 -3.05 -24.69 -5.54
N GLU A 262 -2.80 -24.90 -4.25
CA GLU A 262 -2.51 -23.82 -3.30
C GLU A 262 -1.20 -23.09 -3.64
N ILE A 263 -1.25 -21.77 -3.56
CA ILE A 263 -0.07 -20.91 -3.70
C ILE A 263 0.96 -21.21 -2.60
N THR A 264 0.47 -21.38 -1.36
CA THR A 264 1.32 -21.61 -0.19
C THR A 264 0.66 -22.54 0.80
N THR A 265 1.46 -23.41 1.43
CA THR A 265 0.99 -24.27 2.52
C THR A 265 1.15 -23.62 3.89
N THR A 266 1.79 -22.44 3.95
CA THR A 266 2.07 -21.76 5.21
C THR A 266 0.78 -21.32 5.90
N ASN A 267 -0.24 -20.95 5.11
CA ASN A 267 -1.54 -20.51 5.61
C ASN A 267 -2.42 -21.67 6.10
N ASN A 268 -2.01 -22.92 5.86
CA ASN A 268 -2.75 -24.11 6.25
C ASN A 268 -2.56 -24.49 7.72
N ARG A 269 -1.83 -23.69 8.51
CA ARG A 269 -1.58 -23.95 9.93
C ARG A 269 -1.88 -22.71 10.75
N ALA A 270 -2.59 -22.89 11.86
CA ALA A 270 -2.84 -21.87 12.86
C ALA A 270 -2.37 -22.35 14.23
N VAL A 271 -1.67 -21.50 14.96
CA VAL A 271 -1.16 -21.83 16.29
C VAL A 271 -1.67 -20.82 17.32
N ALA A 272 -2.25 -21.33 18.39
CA ALA A 272 -2.65 -20.56 19.57
C ALA A 272 -1.89 -21.04 20.80
N GLN A 273 -1.52 -20.10 21.68
CA GLN A 273 -0.91 -20.42 22.97
C GLN A 273 -1.93 -20.17 24.08
N VAL A 274 -2.10 -21.17 24.94
CA VAL A 274 -3.04 -21.17 26.06
C VAL A 274 -2.29 -21.52 27.34
N ASP A 275 -2.28 -20.61 28.31
CA ASP A 275 -1.71 -20.85 29.63
C ASP A 275 -2.74 -21.53 30.54
N GLY A 276 -2.46 -22.77 30.91
CA GLY A 276 -3.23 -23.57 31.85
C GLY A 276 -2.99 -23.10 33.28
N ILE A 277 -4.06 -22.69 33.96
CA ILE A 277 -4.04 -22.38 35.39
C ILE A 277 -4.57 -23.62 36.13
N ARG A 278 -3.90 -24.02 37.21
CA ARG A 278 -4.41 -25.06 38.10
C ARG A 278 -5.51 -24.47 38.96
N GLU A 279 -6.63 -25.18 39.07
CA GLU A 279 -7.65 -24.84 40.03
C GLU A 279 -7.21 -25.32 41.41
N ASN A 280 -7.29 -24.43 42.41
CA ASN A 280 -7.02 -24.85 43.78
C ASN A 280 -8.20 -25.64 44.33
N LEU A 281 -7.92 -26.79 44.96
CA LEU A 281 -8.87 -27.56 45.73
C LEU A 281 -9.29 -26.76 46.96
N ARG A 282 -10.54 -26.30 46.98
CA ARG A 282 -11.12 -25.64 48.16
C ARG A 282 -11.56 -26.68 49.16
N VAL A 283 -10.92 -26.70 50.32
CA VAL A 283 -11.22 -27.64 51.40
C VAL A 283 -11.78 -26.87 52.58
N LEU A 284 -12.98 -27.26 53.04
CA LEU A 284 -13.58 -26.77 54.27
C LEU A 284 -13.33 -27.80 55.37
N LEU A 285 -12.46 -27.48 56.33
CA LEU A 285 -12.25 -28.30 57.50
C LEU A 285 -13.13 -27.77 58.64
N VAL A 286 -14.07 -28.57 59.11
CA VAL A 286 -14.96 -28.25 60.24
C VAL A 286 -14.58 -29.14 61.42
N SER A 287 -14.17 -28.55 62.55
CA SER A 287 -13.90 -29.28 63.79
C SER A 287 -14.89 -28.88 64.90
N GLY A 288 -15.29 -29.84 65.73
CA GLY A 288 -16.19 -29.62 66.87
C GLY A 288 -15.46 -29.33 68.19
N GLU A 289 -14.28 -29.92 68.39
CA GLU A 289 -13.44 -29.65 69.59
C GLU A 289 -11.95 -29.63 69.19
N PRO A 290 -11.12 -28.77 69.80
CA PRO A 290 -9.70 -28.67 69.44
C PRO A 290 -8.94 -29.95 69.83
N HIS A 291 -8.42 -30.69 68.85
CA HIS A 291 -7.60 -31.88 69.09
C HIS A 291 -6.31 -31.89 68.26
N ALA A 292 -5.27 -32.58 68.76
CA ALA A 292 -3.94 -32.58 68.15
C ALA A 292 -3.93 -33.08 66.69
N GLY A 293 -4.80 -34.04 66.35
CA GLY A 293 -4.95 -34.56 64.98
C GLY A 293 -5.39 -33.52 63.96
N GLU A 294 -6.17 -32.50 64.36
CA GLU A 294 -6.62 -31.41 63.48
C GLU A 294 -5.45 -30.57 62.99
N ARG A 295 -4.48 -30.26 63.87
CA ARG A 295 -3.27 -29.51 63.50
C ARG A 295 -2.46 -30.25 62.43
N THR A 296 -2.38 -31.58 62.53
CA THR A 296 -1.69 -32.41 61.55
C THR A 296 -2.38 -32.35 60.19
N TRP A 297 -3.70 -32.53 60.14
CA TRP A 297 -4.46 -32.43 58.89
C TRP A 297 -4.40 -31.04 58.26
N ARG A 298 -4.54 -29.98 59.06
CA ARG A 298 -4.43 -28.60 58.59
C ARG A 298 -3.04 -28.30 58.02
N ASN A 299 -1.98 -28.72 58.72
CA ASN A 299 -0.61 -28.47 58.26
C ASN A 299 -0.30 -29.24 56.98
N LEU A 300 -0.80 -30.47 56.86
CA LEU A 300 -0.62 -31.30 55.67
C LEU A 300 -1.37 -30.69 54.47
N LEU A 301 -2.63 -30.31 54.64
CA LEU A 301 -3.42 -29.67 53.58
C LEU A 301 -2.89 -28.29 53.18
N LYS A 302 -2.38 -27.50 54.14
CA LYS A 302 -1.79 -26.18 53.87
C LYS A 302 -0.38 -26.26 53.25
N SER A 303 0.26 -27.43 53.30
CA SER A 303 1.59 -27.62 52.70
C SER A 303 1.56 -27.80 51.18
N ASP A 304 0.39 -28.15 50.62
CA ASP A 304 0.19 -28.24 49.18
C ASP A 304 -0.29 -26.89 48.62
N ALA A 305 0.49 -26.32 47.71
CA ALA A 305 0.16 -25.04 47.06
C ALA A 305 -1.10 -25.11 46.18
N SER A 306 -1.62 -26.31 45.90
CA SER A 306 -2.86 -26.53 45.16
C SER A 306 -4.12 -26.58 46.03
N VAL A 307 -4.03 -26.37 47.35
CA VAL A 307 -5.17 -26.46 48.27
C VAL A 307 -5.44 -25.12 48.96
N ASP A 308 -6.65 -24.60 48.76
CA ASP A 308 -7.18 -23.45 49.52
C ASP A 308 -8.00 -23.96 50.71
N LEU A 309 -7.39 -23.94 51.90
CA LEU A 309 -8.00 -24.45 53.13
C LEU A 309 -8.69 -23.33 53.92
N VAL A 310 -10.00 -23.49 54.16
CA VAL A 310 -10.77 -22.69 55.12
C VAL A 310 -11.11 -23.57 56.32
N HIS A 311 -10.77 -23.11 57.52
CA HIS A 311 -10.98 -23.87 58.75
C HIS A 311 -11.96 -23.17 59.68
N PHE A 312 -13.00 -23.89 60.13
CA PHE A 312 -13.94 -23.43 61.15
C PHE A 312 -13.95 -24.39 62.34
N THR A 313 -14.03 -23.80 63.53
CA THR A 313 -14.30 -24.54 64.76
C THR A 313 -15.71 -24.17 65.21
N ILE A 314 -16.58 -25.17 65.34
CA ILE A 314 -17.94 -25.00 65.85
C ILE A 314 -17.91 -25.42 67.31
N LEU A 315 -18.00 -24.42 68.21
CA LEU A 315 -18.04 -24.58 69.67
C LEU A 315 -19.46 -24.84 70.17
#